data_AF-A0A5N9AHQ6-F1
#
_entry.id   AF-A0A5N9AHQ6-F1
#
_cell.length_a   1.000
_cell.length_b   1.000
_cell.length_c   1.000
_cell.angle_alpha   90.00
_cell.angle_beta   90.00
_cell.angle_gamma   90.00
#
_symmetry.space_group_name_H-M   'P 1'
#
loop_
_entity.id
_entity.type
_entity.pdbx_description
1 polymer ?
#
loop_
_entity_poly.entity_id
_entity_poly.type
_entity_poly.pdbx_seq_one_letter_code
_entity_poly.pdbx_strand_id
1 'polypeptide(L)'
;MDHAEINIKAEHGFRATEVIADLRNVAEVLFNPLKLVGFWDRQADGMHLCPQAELGRQCPHKLPPEDPGFIDYSVTADEYMRAVLEVDFPHAGLVIYLK
;
A
#
# COMPACT_ATOMS: atom_id res chain seq x y z
N MET A 1 11.72 6.97 -1.46
CA MET A 1 10.90 6.16 -2.41
C MET A 1 10.29 7.05 -3.50
N ASP A 2 10.16 6.57 -4.75
CA ASP A 2 9.41 7.25 -5.83
C ASP A 2 7.90 7.02 -5.65
N HIS A 3 7.06 7.86 -6.29
CA HIS A 3 5.60 7.79 -6.17
C HIS A 3 4.90 7.84 -7.53
N ALA A 4 3.88 6.99 -7.70
CA ALA A 4 2.97 6.99 -8.83
C ALA A 4 1.51 6.93 -8.36
N GLU A 5 0.64 7.72 -8.99
CA GLU A 5 -0.80 7.71 -8.74
C GLU A 5 -1.55 7.20 -9.96
N ILE A 6 -2.40 6.17 -9.80
CA ILE A 6 -3.19 5.58 -10.88
C ILE A 6 -4.67 5.92 -10.68
N ASN A 7 -5.12 6.91 -11.45
CA ASN A 7 -6.51 7.33 -11.52
C ASN A 7 -7.25 6.59 -12.64
N ILE A 8 -8.24 5.78 -12.26
CA ILE A 8 -9.11 5.11 -13.22
C ILE A 8 -10.42 5.90 -13.33
N LYS A 9 -10.68 6.43 -14.52
CA LYS A 9 -11.96 7.06 -14.88
C LYS A 9 -12.66 6.16 -15.88
N ALA A 10 -13.74 5.53 -15.45
CA ALA A 10 -14.59 4.72 -16.31
C ALA A 10 -15.81 5.53 -16.74
N GLU A 11 -16.16 5.46 -18.02
CA GLU A 11 -17.41 6.00 -18.53
C GLU A 11 -18.49 4.91 -18.52
N HIS A 12 -19.73 5.27 -18.15
CA HIS A 12 -20.95 4.46 -18.26
C HIS A 12 -20.93 3.04 -17.66
N GLY A 13 -21.39 2.89 -16.41
CA GLY A 13 -21.84 1.59 -15.86
C GLY A 13 -20.75 0.59 -15.49
N PHE A 14 -19.48 0.90 -15.72
CA PHE A 14 -18.34 0.09 -15.28
C PHE A 14 -17.74 0.61 -13.98
N ARG A 15 -17.35 -0.30 -13.08
CA ARG A 15 -16.63 -0.01 -11.84
C ARG A 15 -15.20 -0.53 -11.95
N ALA A 16 -14.22 0.28 -11.56
CA ALA A 16 -12.84 -0.16 -11.42
C ALA A 16 -12.73 -1.22 -10.31
N THR A 17 -11.80 -2.16 -10.45
CA THR A 17 -11.57 -3.15 -9.39
C THR A 17 -11.00 -2.46 -8.15
N GLU A 18 -11.48 -2.87 -6.99
CA GLU A 18 -10.95 -2.45 -5.68
C GLU A 18 -10.29 -3.66 -4.98
N VAL A 19 -10.11 -4.75 -5.72
CA VAL A 19 -9.51 -6.00 -5.22
C VAL A 19 -8.00 -5.87 -5.27
N ILE A 20 -7.37 -5.94 -4.11
CA ILE A 20 -5.91 -5.79 -3.98
C ILE A 20 -5.11 -6.75 -4.85
N ALA A 21 -5.56 -8.01 -5.00
CA ALA A 21 -4.86 -9.00 -5.81
C ALA A 21 -4.82 -8.60 -7.30
N ASP A 22 -5.89 -7.97 -7.80
CA ASP A 22 -5.95 -7.48 -9.17
C ASP A 22 -5.06 -6.24 -9.35
N LEU A 23 -5.18 -5.28 -8.43
CA LEU A 23 -4.41 -4.02 -8.49
C LEU A 23 -2.91 -4.25 -8.31
N ARG A 24 -2.52 -5.26 -7.51
CA ARG A 24 -1.15 -5.75 -7.44
C ARG A 24 -0.67 -6.21 -8.81
N ASN A 25 -1.43 -7.07 -9.50
CA ASN A 25 -1.04 -7.56 -10.82
C ASN A 25 -0.89 -6.40 -11.81
N VAL A 26 -1.81 -5.43 -11.79
CA VAL A 26 -1.72 -4.22 -12.62
C VAL A 26 -0.44 -3.43 -12.31
N ALA A 27 -0.14 -3.19 -11.04
CA ALA A 27 1.06 -2.44 -10.63
C ALA A 27 2.36 -3.15 -11.05
N GLU A 28 2.47 -4.46 -10.80
CA GLU A 28 3.65 -5.25 -11.21
C GLU A 28 3.82 -5.30 -12.74
N VAL A 29 2.72 -5.27 -13.50
CA VAL A 29 2.77 -5.20 -14.97
C VAL A 29 3.23 -3.82 -15.45
N LEU A 30 2.69 -2.74 -14.88
CA LEU A 30 3.02 -1.38 -15.28
C LEU A 30 4.48 -1.00 -14.95
N PHE A 31 5.01 -1.54 -13.84
CA PHE A 31 6.32 -1.19 -13.32
C PHE A 31 7.31 -2.37 -13.28
N ASN A 32 7.20 -3.30 -14.24
CA ASN A 32 8.13 -4.42 -14.37
C ASN A 32 9.61 -3.93 -14.41
N PRO A 33 10.55 -4.56 -13.68
CA PRO A 33 10.43 -5.87 -13.00
C PRO A 33 10.06 -5.80 -11.51
N LEU A 34 9.59 -4.66 -10.99
CA LEU A 34 9.33 -4.49 -9.56
C LEU A 34 8.23 -5.44 -9.05
N LYS A 35 8.37 -5.89 -7.81
CA LYS A 35 7.47 -6.84 -7.14
C LYS A 35 6.89 -6.26 -5.86
N LEU A 36 5.67 -6.68 -5.53
CA LEU A 36 5.00 -6.29 -4.29
C LEU A 36 5.86 -6.66 -3.08
N VAL A 37 6.13 -5.67 -2.24
CA VAL A 37 6.69 -5.90 -0.90
C VAL A 37 5.66 -5.64 0.18
N GLY A 38 4.78 -4.63 0.02
CA GLY A 38 3.79 -4.27 1.04
C GLY A 38 2.59 -3.55 0.46
N PHE A 39 1.56 -3.36 1.29
CA PHE A 39 0.36 -2.61 0.91
C PHE A 39 -0.30 -1.96 2.12
N TRP A 40 -1.09 -0.94 1.86
CA TRP A 40 -1.96 -0.31 2.85
C TRP A 40 -3.38 -0.16 2.29
N ASP A 41 -4.34 -0.78 2.97
CA ASP A 41 -5.76 -0.72 2.62
C ASP A 41 -6.50 0.22 3.58
N ARG A 42 -6.83 1.41 3.06
CA ARG A 42 -7.54 2.44 3.81
C ARG A 42 -9.03 2.10 4.01
N GLN A 43 -9.59 1.22 3.18
CA GLN A 43 -10.98 0.78 3.29
C GLN A 43 -11.16 -0.30 4.36
N ALA A 44 -10.13 -1.11 4.61
CA ALA A 44 -10.14 -2.22 5.56
C ALA A 44 -9.46 -1.88 6.90
N ASP A 45 -9.74 -0.71 7.47
CA ASP A 45 -9.19 -0.25 8.77
C ASP A 45 -7.64 -0.30 8.80
N GLY A 46 -7.01 0.19 7.73
CA GLY A 46 -5.56 0.15 7.60
C GLY A 46 -5.04 -1.29 7.60
N MET A 47 -5.69 -2.20 6.86
CA MET A 47 -5.18 -3.56 6.71
C MET A 47 -3.85 -3.50 5.94
N HIS A 48 -2.84 -4.18 6.47
CA HIS A 48 -1.50 -4.24 5.89
C HIS A 48 -0.75 -5.44 6.44
N LEU A 49 0.36 -5.79 5.78
CA LEU A 49 1.33 -6.75 6.31
C LEU A 49 2.37 -5.98 7.12
N CYS A 50 2.24 -6.03 8.44
CA CYS A 50 3.15 -5.35 9.36
C CYS A 50 4.31 -6.28 9.76
N PRO A 51 5.56 -5.94 9.43
CA PRO A 51 6.71 -6.75 9.87
C PRO A 51 6.83 -6.87 11.39
N GLN A 52 6.43 -5.84 12.14
CA GLN A 52 6.46 -5.89 13.60
C GLN A 52 5.40 -6.85 14.15
N ALA A 53 4.18 -6.87 13.57
CA ALA A 53 3.12 -7.77 14.00
C ALA A 53 3.46 -9.24 13.69
N GLU A 54 4.10 -9.52 12.55
CA GLU A 54 4.58 -10.86 12.20
C GLU A 54 5.64 -11.37 13.20
N LEU A 55 6.42 -10.47 13.80
CA LEU A 55 7.35 -10.76 14.90
C LEU A 55 6.68 -10.81 16.28
N GLY A 56 5.34 -10.76 16.35
CA GLY A 56 4.56 -10.78 17.59
C GLY A 56 4.66 -9.48 18.41
N ARG A 57 5.13 -8.39 17.80
CA ARG A 57 5.23 -7.08 18.45
C ARG A 57 4.00 -6.23 18.14
N GLN A 58 3.80 -5.17 18.91
CA GLN A 58 2.74 -4.22 18.64
C GLN A 58 2.96 -3.54 17.28
N CYS A 59 1.88 -3.40 16.50
CA CYS A 59 1.92 -2.69 15.24
C CYS A 59 1.95 -1.17 15.47
N PRO A 60 3.00 -0.45 15.02
CA PRO A 60 3.11 1.00 15.24
C PRO A 60 2.16 1.80 14.35
N HIS A 61 1.77 1.27 13.19
CA HIS A 61 0.95 1.97 12.20
C HIS A 61 -0.53 2.08 12.57
N LYS A 62 -0.98 1.31 13.57
CA LYS A 62 -2.35 1.39 14.12
C LYS A 62 -2.43 2.20 15.42
N LEU A 63 -1.32 2.78 15.87
CA LEU A 63 -1.33 3.70 17.01
C LEU A 63 -2.02 5.02 16.62
N PRO A 64 -2.56 5.77 17.58
CA PRO A 64 -3.03 7.14 17.33
C PRO A 64 -1.89 8.01 16.76
N PRO A 65 -2.14 8.91 15.79
CA PRO A 65 -1.10 9.74 15.18
C PRO A 65 -0.32 10.63 16.15
N GLU A 66 -0.89 10.89 17.34
CA GLU A 66 -0.28 11.70 18.41
C GLU A 66 0.62 10.86 19.32
N ASP A 67 0.56 9.53 19.21
CA ASP A 67 1.41 8.62 19.97
C ASP A 67 2.87 8.74 19.48
N PRO A 68 3.85 8.96 20.36
CA PRO A 68 5.26 9.05 19.96
C PRO A 68 5.82 7.79 19.29
N GLY A 69 5.16 6.64 19.48
CA GLY A 69 5.49 5.37 18.84
C GLY A 69 4.78 5.15 17.49
N PHE A 70 3.90 6.07 17.06
CA PHE A 70 3.26 5.99 15.75
C PHE A 70 4.30 6.17 14.65
N ILE A 71 4.22 5.29 13.65
CA ILE A 71 5.05 5.33 12.45
C ILE A 71 4.10 5.18 11.27
N ASP A 72 4.22 6.06 10.26
CA ASP A 72 3.48 5.91 9.02
C ASP A 72 3.96 4.65 8.28
N TYR A 73 3.04 3.87 7.70
CA TYR A 73 3.41 2.62 7.03
C TYR A 73 4.37 2.84 5.85
N SER A 74 4.31 4.00 5.19
CA SER A 74 5.25 4.38 4.12
C SER A 74 6.71 4.41 4.61
N VAL A 75 6.96 4.83 5.85
CA VAL A 75 8.29 4.83 6.47
C VAL A 75 8.80 3.40 6.65
N THR A 76 7.94 2.50 7.14
CA THR A 76 8.27 1.07 7.23
C THR A 76 8.51 0.45 5.85
N ALA A 77 7.71 0.81 4.86
CA ALA A 77 7.86 0.32 3.50
C ALA A 77 9.21 0.76 2.89
N ASP A 78 9.60 2.02 3.04
CA ASP A 78 10.88 2.54 2.53
C ASP A 78 12.07 1.94 3.32
N GLU A 79 12.10 2.09 4.64
CA GLU A 79 13.29 1.77 5.43
C GLU A 79 13.48 0.27 5.68
N TYR A 80 12.40 -0.43 6.05
CA TYR A 80 12.46 -1.85 6.43
C TYR A 80 12.27 -2.75 5.22
N MET A 81 11.26 -2.47 4.40
CA MET A 81 10.90 -3.32 3.26
C MET A 81 11.68 -2.95 1.99
N ARG A 82 12.40 -1.81 2.01
CA ARG A 82 13.23 -1.31 0.91
C ARG A 82 12.42 -1.08 -0.36
N ALA A 83 11.18 -0.66 -0.21
CA ALA A 83 10.33 -0.27 -1.33
C ALA A 83 10.98 0.90 -2.08
N VAL A 84 11.00 0.81 -3.41
CA VAL A 84 11.55 1.84 -4.29
C VAL A 84 10.46 2.64 -4.98
N LEU A 85 9.25 2.08 -5.07
CA LEU A 85 8.07 2.73 -5.67
C LEU A 85 6.83 2.53 -4.79
N GLU A 86 6.14 3.63 -4.50
CA GLU A 86 4.79 3.67 -3.96
C GLU A 86 3.79 3.90 -5.10
N VAL A 87 2.74 3.09 -5.16
CA VAL A 87 1.67 3.19 -6.16
C VAL A 87 0.34 3.40 -5.43
N ASP A 88 -0.24 4.59 -5.55
CA ASP A 88 -1.56 4.89 -4.98
C ASP A 88 -2.66 4.63 -6.02
N PHE A 89 -3.70 3.93 -5.61
CA PHE A 89 -4.95 3.74 -6.33
C PHE A 89 -6.08 4.45 -5.57
N PRO A 90 -6.26 5.78 -5.78
CA PRO A 90 -7.21 6.57 -4.98
C PRO A 90 -8.65 6.02 -5.03
N HIS A 91 -9.07 5.52 -6.19
CA HIS A 91 -10.40 4.96 -6.40
C HIS A 91 -10.69 3.72 -5.53
N ALA A 92 -9.65 2.98 -5.14
CA ALA A 92 -9.74 1.79 -4.31
C ALA A 92 -9.29 2.04 -2.86
N GLY A 93 -8.80 3.24 -2.54
CA GLY A 93 -8.22 3.52 -1.24
C GLY A 93 -7.01 2.62 -0.90
N LEU A 94 -6.29 2.14 -1.91
CA LEU A 94 -5.21 1.18 -1.77
C LEU A 94 -3.87 1.81 -2.15
N VAL A 95 -2.86 1.61 -1.31
CA VAL A 95 -1.46 1.90 -1.64
C VAL A 95 -0.70 0.60 -1.75
N ILE A 96 0.11 0.48 -2.79
CA ILE A 96 0.96 -0.68 -3.06
C ILE A 96 2.43 -0.23 -3.08
N TYR A 97 3.28 -0.99 -2.41
CA TYR A 97 4.71 -0.73 -2.33
C TYR A 97 5.48 -1.80 -3.09
N LEU A 98 6.33 -1.39 -4.03
CA LEU A 98 7.09 -2.27 -4.92
C LEU A 98 8.61 -2.12 -4.72
N LYS A 99 9.35 -3.21 -4.98
CA LYS A 99 10.82 -3.28 -4.97
C LYS A 99 11.35 -4.13 -6.12
#